data_AF-A0A286TBN4-F1
#
_entry.id   AF-A0A286TBN4-F1
#
_cell.length_a   1.000
_cell.length_b   1.000
_cell.length_c   1.000
_cell.angle_alpha   90.00
_cell.angle_beta   90.00
_cell.angle_gamma   90.00
#
_symmetry.space_group_name_H-M   'P 1'
#
loop_
_entity.id
_entity.type
_entity.pdbx_description
1 polymer ?
#
loop_
_entity_poly.entity_id
_entity_poly.type
_entity_poly.pdbx_seq_one_letter_code
_entity_poly.pdbx_strand_id
1 'polypeptide(L)'
;MTASIVTQPVVVAARLIPRGARIGAEDVEIRQMPVSDGWDTALDAANQAAGGIAQTDIAAGQPLFGAIVSRRPVAEPGQTVIDVRVTGTVDGIAAGDVMDLVSGTPCDASTGTTSSRDESAGGRSCVLARSATAMDAAHDDAMTGGTLITFALTPDEAISIINAQELGPIMAVTAQ
;
A
#
# COMPACT_ATOMS: atom_id res chain seq x y z
N MET A 1 3.81 50.38 19.10
CA MET A 1 4.50 49.59 18.06
C MET A 1 3.96 48.18 18.11
N THR A 2 3.27 47.72 17.07
CA THR A 2 2.84 46.33 16.93
C THR A 2 3.89 45.59 16.13
N ALA A 3 4.59 44.63 16.73
CA ALA A 3 5.47 43.73 16.01
C ALA A 3 4.60 42.75 15.21
N SER A 4 4.75 42.70 13.89
CA SER A 4 4.13 41.68 13.03
C SER A 4 5.15 40.58 12.73
N ILE A 5 4.82 39.34 13.08
CA ILE A 5 5.62 38.17 12.69
C ILE A 5 5.22 37.80 11.26
N VAL A 6 6.19 37.70 10.36
CA VAL A 6 5.95 37.18 9.01
C VAL A 6 5.79 35.67 9.11
N THR A 7 4.68 35.16 8.58
CA THR A 7 4.39 33.73 8.54
C THR A 7 4.44 33.19 7.12
N GLN A 8 4.59 31.87 7.01
CA GLN A 8 4.49 31.13 5.77
C GLN A 8 3.64 29.86 5.96
N PRO A 9 2.98 29.38 4.89
CA PRO A 9 2.24 28.13 4.92
C PRO A 9 3.18 26.93 5.03
N VAL A 10 2.84 25.99 5.92
CA VAL A 10 3.49 24.69 6.05
C VAL A 10 2.41 23.63 6.14
N VAL A 11 2.49 22.59 5.30
CA VAL A 11 1.62 21.43 5.38
C VAL A 11 2.04 20.58 6.57
N VAL A 12 1.09 20.26 7.44
CA VAL A 12 1.27 19.37 8.58
C VAL A 12 0.25 18.24 8.52
N ALA A 13 0.53 17.11 9.17
CA ALA A 13 -0.43 16.02 9.27
C ALA A 13 -1.58 16.40 10.20
N ALA A 14 -2.82 16.23 9.78
CA ALA A 14 -4.02 16.46 10.60
C ALA A 14 -4.24 15.32 11.61
N ARG A 15 -3.69 14.13 11.34
CA ARG A 15 -3.78 12.92 12.17
C ARG A 15 -2.51 12.08 12.04
N LEU A 16 -2.43 10.97 12.78
CA LEU A 16 -1.39 9.97 12.53
C LEU A 16 -1.57 9.39 11.12
N ILE A 17 -0.50 9.41 10.34
CA ILE A 17 -0.40 8.75 9.04
C ILE A 17 0.65 7.63 9.20
N PRO A 18 0.24 6.36 9.23
CA PRO A 18 1.18 5.24 9.30
C PRO A 18 2.11 5.22 8.09
N ARG A 19 3.34 4.74 8.27
CA ARG A 19 4.24 4.39 7.17
C ARG A 19 3.51 3.49 6.16
N GLY A 20 3.76 3.72 4.87
CA GLY A 20 3.15 2.96 3.78
C GLY A 20 1.71 3.40 3.43
N ALA A 21 1.05 4.20 4.28
CA ALA A 21 -0.28 4.71 3.98
C ALA A 21 -0.23 5.77 2.87
N ARG A 22 -1.22 5.71 1.98
CA ARG A 22 -1.51 6.77 1.02
C ARG A 22 -2.06 7.99 1.77
N ILE A 23 -1.50 9.15 1.46
CA ILE A 23 -1.86 10.43 2.07
C ILE A 23 -3.08 11.00 1.36
N GLY A 24 -4.21 11.07 2.05
CA GLY A 24 -5.43 11.74 1.60
C GLY A 24 -5.37 13.26 1.78
N ALA A 25 -6.34 13.97 1.18
CA ALA A 25 -6.46 15.42 1.38
C ALA A 25 -6.94 15.77 2.80
N GLU A 26 -7.69 14.85 3.41
CA GLU A 26 -8.18 14.89 4.79
C GLU A 26 -7.09 14.60 5.84
N ASP A 27 -5.94 14.11 5.41
CA ASP A 27 -4.83 13.73 6.29
C ASP A 27 -3.89 14.90 6.60
N VAL A 28 -4.08 16.01 5.90
CA VAL A 28 -3.18 17.16 5.94
C VAL A 28 -3.94 18.46 6.16
N GLU A 29 -3.30 19.41 6.82
CA GLU A 29 -3.78 20.77 6.99
C GLU A 29 -2.64 21.77 6.74
N ILE A 30 -2.98 23.00 6.37
CA ILE A 30 -2.00 24.09 6.23
C ILE A 30 -1.95 24.88 7.53
N ARG A 31 -0.77 24.99 8.12
CA ARG A 31 -0.50 25.81 9.31
C ARG A 31 0.41 26.99 8.97
N GLN A 32 0.09 28.15 9.53
CA GLN A 32 0.95 29.33 9.41
C GLN A 32 2.06 29.24 10.45
N MET A 33 3.30 29.09 9.97
CA MET A 33 4.50 29.04 10.81
C MET A 33 5.31 30.32 10.64
N PRO A 34 6.04 30.80 11.66
CA PRO A 34 7.03 31.85 11.47
C PRO A 34 8.03 31.46 10.38
N VAL A 35 8.40 32.41 9.52
CA VAL A 35 9.43 32.18 8.50
C VAL A 35 10.73 31.74 9.16
N SER A 36 11.29 30.64 8.68
CA SER A 36 12.60 30.11 9.10
C SER A 36 13.15 29.17 8.04
N ASP A 37 14.48 29.11 7.91
CA ASP A 37 15.20 28.23 6.99
C ASP A 37 14.90 26.74 7.22
N GLY A 38 14.42 26.38 8.43
CA GLY A 38 14.00 25.01 8.76
C GLY A 38 12.79 24.51 7.96
N TRP A 39 12.09 25.41 7.25
CA TRP A 39 10.91 25.11 6.45
C TRP A 39 11.15 25.14 4.94
N ASP A 40 12.36 25.42 4.46
CA ASP A 40 12.64 25.63 3.02
C ASP A 40 12.28 24.43 2.13
N THR A 41 12.23 23.24 2.72
CA THR A 41 11.87 21.99 2.03
C THR A 41 10.52 21.42 2.49
N ALA A 42 9.83 22.13 3.38
CA ALA A 42 8.49 21.78 3.80
C ALA A 42 7.52 21.99 2.64
N LEU A 43 6.52 21.13 2.55
CA LEU A 43 5.45 21.29 1.58
C LEU A 43 4.61 22.51 1.97
N ASP A 44 4.22 23.32 1.00
CA ASP A 44 3.45 24.56 1.20
C ASP A 44 2.01 24.46 0.69
N ALA A 45 1.68 23.38 -0.05
CA ALA A 45 0.36 23.12 -0.58
C ALA A 45 -0.07 21.66 -0.36
N ALA A 46 -1.32 21.45 0.09
CA ALA A 46 -1.86 20.13 0.40
C ALA A 46 -1.80 19.14 -0.79
N ASN A 47 -1.93 19.65 -2.02
CA ASN A 47 -1.85 18.83 -3.24
C ASN A 47 -0.46 18.28 -3.53
N GLN A 48 0.60 18.79 -2.89
CA GLN A 48 1.95 18.24 -2.98
C GLN A 48 2.10 16.98 -2.11
N ALA A 49 1.29 16.87 -1.05
CA ALA A 49 1.25 15.70 -0.17
C ALA A 49 0.22 14.67 -0.64
N ALA A 50 -0.94 15.13 -1.12
CA ALA A 50 -2.05 14.27 -1.52
C ALA A 50 -1.65 13.27 -2.62
N GLY A 51 -2.00 12.01 -2.42
CA GLY A 51 -1.64 10.91 -3.31
C GLY A 51 -0.20 10.41 -3.17
N GLY A 52 0.62 11.05 -2.33
CA GLY A 52 1.89 10.53 -1.87
C GLY A 52 1.71 9.40 -0.84
N ILE A 53 2.80 8.78 -0.45
CA ILE A 53 2.87 7.64 0.44
C ILE A 53 3.87 7.95 1.54
N ALA A 54 3.43 7.84 2.78
CA ALA A 54 4.24 8.11 3.96
C ALA A 54 5.42 7.14 4.03
N GLN A 55 6.65 7.67 4.01
CA GLN A 55 7.86 6.86 4.07
C GLN A 55 8.22 6.44 5.50
N THR A 56 7.60 7.06 6.49
CA THR A 56 7.74 6.77 7.91
C THR A 56 6.40 7.10 8.59
N ASP A 57 6.27 6.78 9.88
CA ASP A 57 5.10 7.24 10.63
C ASP A 57 5.15 8.76 10.77
N ILE A 58 4.06 9.43 10.41
CA ILE A 58 3.94 10.88 10.48
C ILE A 58 2.94 11.21 11.59
N ALA A 59 3.44 11.77 12.69
CA ALA A 59 2.61 12.14 13.83
C ALA A 59 1.69 13.32 13.51
N ALA A 60 0.53 13.40 14.19
CA ALA A 60 -0.36 14.55 14.08
C ALA A 60 0.37 15.87 14.44
N GLY A 61 0.19 16.89 13.62
CA GLY A 61 0.87 18.19 13.72
C GLY A 61 2.32 18.20 13.21
N GLN A 62 2.86 17.06 12.78
CA GLN A 62 4.20 16.99 12.20
C GLN A 62 4.23 17.65 10.81
N PRO A 63 5.18 18.54 10.52
CA PRO A 63 5.39 19.09 9.19
C PRO A 63 5.77 18.04 8.15
N LEU A 64 5.21 18.16 6.96
CA LEU A 64 5.51 17.28 5.83
C LEU A 64 6.62 17.88 4.98
N PHE A 65 7.60 17.05 4.66
CA PHE A 65 8.72 17.37 3.78
C PHE A 65 8.72 16.40 2.60
N GLY A 66 9.19 16.84 1.43
CA GLY A 66 9.27 15.98 0.24
C GLY A 66 10.07 14.68 0.47
N ALA A 67 11.02 14.67 1.40
CA ALA A 67 11.82 13.48 1.71
C ALA A 67 11.03 12.36 2.43
N ILE A 68 9.94 12.69 3.13
CA ILE A 68 9.12 11.71 3.87
C ILE A 68 7.83 11.35 3.15
N VAL A 69 7.59 11.94 1.98
CA VAL A 69 6.44 11.67 1.10
C VAL A 69 6.97 11.23 -0.28
N SER A 70 6.79 9.95 -0.62
CA SER A 70 7.17 9.42 -1.95
C SER A 70 5.94 9.00 -2.74
N ARG A 71 6.08 8.76 -4.05
CA ARG A 71 5.02 8.16 -4.87
C ARG A 71 5.00 6.63 -4.81
N ARG A 72 6.01 6.01 -4.20
CA ARG A 72 6.11 4.56 -4.03
C ARG A 72 6.19 4.20 -2.55
N PRO A 73 5.53 3.12 -2.10
CA PRO A 73 5.73 2.60 -0.75
C PRO A 73 7.16 2.11 -0.58
N VAL A 74 7.50 1.83 0.68
CA VAL A 74 8.76 1.17 1.04
C VAL A 74 8.42 -0.10 1.77
N ALA A 75 9.00 -1.21 1.34
CA ALA A 75 8.85 -2.48 2.03
C ALA A 75 9.30 -2.35 3.50
N GLU A 76 8.56 -2.98 4.40
CA GLU A 76 8.90 -3.04 5.81
C GLU A 76 10.05 -4.01 6.07
N PRO A 77 10.79 -3.84 7.18
CA PRO A 77 11.76 -4.86 7.60
C PRO A 77 11.08 -6.23 7.72
N GLY A 78 11.68 -7.24 7.11
CA GLY A 78 11.11 -8.60 7.07
C GLY A 78 10.13 -8.83 5.92
N GLN A 79 9.92 -7.86 5.03
CA GLN A 79 9.25 -8.07 3.76
C GLN A 79 10.24 -8.23 2.60
N THR A 80 9.81 -8.93 1.56
CA THR A 80 10.46 -9.03 0.25
C THR A 80 9.55 -8.43 -0.81
N VAL A 81 10.14 -7.94 -1.89
CA VAL A 81 9.42 -7.34 -3.02
C VAL A 81 9.53 -8.27 -4.23
N ILE A 82 8.39 -8.71 -4.77
CA ILE A 82 8.34 -9.57 -5.96
C ILE A 82 7.27 -9.10 -6.92
N ASP A 83 7.45 -9.39 -8.21
CA ASP A 83 6.42 -9.21 -9.21
C ASP A 83 5.48 -10.42 -9.21
N VAL A 84 4.18 -10.15 -9.12
CA VAL A 84 3.13 -11.16 -9.12
C VAL A 84 2.26 -10.97 -10.35
N ARG A 85 2.09 -12.05 -11.12
CA ARG A 85 1.16 -12.09 -12.23
C ARG A 85 -0.25 -12.27 -11.71
N VAL A 86 -1.06 -11.25 -11.92
CA VAL A 86 -2.44 -11.20 -11.46
C VAL A 86 -3.41 -11.25 -12.63
N THR A 87 -4.60 -11.76 -12.33
CA THR A 87 -5.72 -11.88 -13.26
C THR A 87 -6.96 -11.28 -12.62
N GLY A 88 -7.87 -10.77 -13.44
CA GLY A 88 -9.08 -10.06 -12.99
C GLY A 88 -8.99 -8.56 -13.17
N THR A 89 -9.87 -7.82 -12.49
CA THR A 89 -9.91 -6.34 -12.56
C THR A 89 -8.74 -5.75 -11.78
N VAL A 90 -7.69 -5.41 -12.52
CA VAL A 90 -6.50 -4.71 -12.02
C VAL A 90 -6.56 -3.19 -12.24
N ASP A 91 -7.60 -2.73 -12.96
CA ASP A 91 -7.88 -1.32 -13.18
C ASP A 91 -8.13 -0.61 -11.86
N GLY A 92 -7.32 0.42 -11.59
CA GLY A 92 -7.43 1.23 -10.38
C GLY A 92 -6.51 0.80 -9.23
N ILE A 93 -5.75 -0.30 -9.36
CA ILE A 93 -4.70 -0.63 -8.39
C ILE A 93 -3.55 0.36 -8.54
N ALA A 94 -3.25 1.05 -7.46
CA ALA A 94 -2.19 2.03 -7.38
C ALA A 94 -1.19 1.68 -6.29
N ALA A 95 0.00 2.28 -6.38
CA ALA A 95 1.04 2.09 -5.38
C ALA A 95 0.51 2.47 -3.97
N GLY A 96 0.74 1.63 -2.97
CA GLY A 96 0.24 1.79 -1.60
C GLY A 96 -1.09 1.09 -1.31
N ASP A 97 -1.76 0.53 -2.31
CA ASP A 97 -2.97 -0.25 -2.08
C ASP A 97 -2.63 -1.56 -1.36
N VAL A 98 -3.45 -1.92 -0.37
CA VAL A 98 -3.32 -3.17 0.41
C VAL A 98 -4.32 -4.19 -0.12
N MET A 99 -3.81 -5.35 -0.51
CA MET A 99 -4.54 -6.36 -1.26
C MET A 99 -4.42 -7.73 -0.61
N ASP A 100 -5.50 -8.50 -0.67
CA ASP A 100 -5.46 -9.94 -0.48
C ASP A 100 -5.09 -10.60 -1.80
N LEU A 101 -4.13 -11.53 -1.76
CA LEU A 101 -3.74 -12.33 -2.92
C LEU A 101 -4.31 -13.72 -2.77
N VAL A 102 -5.04 -14.15 -3.79
CA VAL A 102 -5.88 -15.34 -3.75
C VAL A 102 -5.53 -16.25 -4.92
N SER A 103 -5.43 -17.56 -4.67
CA SER A 103 -5.32 -18.54 -5.75
C SER A 103 -6.65 -18.70 -6.47
N GLY A 104 -6.61 -18.65 -7.81
CA GLY A 104 -7.74 -19.00 -8.67
C GLY A 104 -7.99 -20.51 -8.75
N THR A 105 -7.06 -21.33 -8.25
CA THR A 105 -7.27 -22.77 -8.07
C THR A 105 -7.75 -23.07 -6.65
N PRO A 106 -8.73 -23.97 -6.46
CA PRO A 106 -9.11 -24.40 -5.13
C PRO A 106 -7.91 -25.07 -4.46
N CYS A 107 -7.60 -24.65 -3.25
CA CYS A 107 -6.61 -25.39 -2.46
C CYS A 107 -7.20 -26.76 -2.15
N ASP A 108 -6.53 -27.81 -2.61
CA ASP A 108 -6.87 -29.17 -2.24
C ASP A 108 -6.88 -29.25 -0.72
N ALA A 109 -8.07 -29.47 -0.16
CA ALA A 109 -8.21 -29.78 1.25
C ALA A 109 -7.60 -31.17 1.47
N SER A 110 -6.29 -31.25 1.64
CA SER A 110 -5.63 -32.48 2.04
C SER A 110 -6.13 -32.84 3.45
N THR A 111 -7.12 -33.73 3.48
CA THR A 111 -7.35 -34.77 4.50
C THR A 111 -6.90 -34.41 5.92
N GLY A 112 -7.65 -33.52 6.58
CA GLY A 112 -7.65 -33.37 8.03
C GLY A 112 -8.96 -33.92 8.59
N THR A 113 -8.93 -35.14 9.10
CA THR A 113 -10.03 -35.71 9.90
C THR A 113 -10.27 -34.84 11.14
N THR A 114 -11.28 -33.97 11.12
CA THR A 114 -12.10 -33.67 12.31
C THR A 114 -13.50 -33.22 11.91
N SER A 115 -14.45 -33.96 12.44
CA SER A 115 -15.90 -33.81 12.38
C SER A 115 -16.43 -32.41 12.73
N SER A 116 -17.22 -31.84 11.83
CA SER A 116 -18.58 -31.35 12.14
C SER A 116 -19.25 -30.93 10.83
N ARG A 117 -20.47 -31.43 10.62
CA ARG A 117 -21.34 -31.06 9.49
C ARG A 117 -21.47 -29.54 9.40
N ASP A 118 -21.01 -29.00 8.29
CA ASP A 118 -21.61 -27.82 7.70
C ASP A 118 -21.56 -27.97 6.18
N GLU A 119 -22.71 -28.28 5.59
CA GLU A 119 -22.89 -28.20 4.15
C GLU A 119 -22.92 -26.72 3.78
N SER A 120 -21.78 -26.21 3.33
CA SER A 120 -21.76 -24.99 2.54
C SER A 120 -20.93 -25.24 1.29
N ALA A 121 -21.64 -25.48 0.20
CA ALA A 121 -21.11 -25.51 -1.16
C ALA A 121 -20.59 -24.10 -1.52
N GLY A 122 -19.36 -23.81 -1.10
CA GLY A 122 -18.59 -22.64 -1.50
C GLY A 122 -17.13 -23.03 -1.48
N GLY A 123 -16.51 -23.21 -2.65
CA GLY A 123 -15.08 -23.44 -2.75
C GLY A 123 -14.35 -22.35 -1.95
N ARG A 124 -13.68 -22.73 -0.86
CA ARG A 124 -12.99 -21.77 -0.01
C ARG A 124 -11.84 -21.19 -0.85
N SER A 125 -12.04 -19.95 -1.27
CA SER A 125 -11.04 -19.11 -1.91
C SER A 125 -9.74 -19.17 -1.10
N CYS A 126 -8.64 -19.59 -1.74
CA CYS A 126 -7.40 -19.84 -1.02
C CYS A 126 -6.57 -18.56 -0.95
N VAL A 127 -6.62 -17.90 0.21
CA VAL A 127 -5.85 -16.68 0.45
C VAL A 127 -4.38 -17.03 0.69
N LEU A 128 -3.52 -16.55 -0.20
CA LEU A 128 -2.07 -16.73 -0.19
C LEU A 128 -1.36 -15.61 0.59
N ALA A 129 -1.91 -14.40 0.57
CA ALA A 129 -1.45 -13.25 1.35
C ALA A 129 -2.64 -12.38 1.75
N ARG A 130 -2.63 -11.80 2.96
CA ARG A 130 -3.76 -11.02 3.51
C ARG A 130 -3.53 -9.50 3.57
N SER A 131 -2.31 -9.06 3.27
CA SER A 131 -1.93 -7.65 3.39
C SER A 131 -0.75 -7.34 2.49
N ALA A 132 -0.85 -7.74 1.22
CA ALA A 132 0.16 -7.45 0.22
C ALA A 132 0.07 -5.98 -0.19
N THR A 133 1.16 -5.22 -0.04
CA THR A 133 1.19 -3.80 -0.45
C THR A 133 1.65 -3.68 -1.89
N ALA A 134 0.84 -3.12 -2.78
CA ALA A 134 1.23 -2.81 -4.14
C ALA A 134 2.32 -1.73 -4.16
N MET A 135 3.51 -2.06 -4.65
CA MET A 135 4.68 -1.16 -4.68
C MET A 135 4.67 -0.22 -5.90
N ASP A 136 3.90 -0.57 -6.91
CA ASP A 136 3.71 0.22 -8.13
C ASP A 136 2.30 0.02 -8.67
N ALA A 137 1.92 0.82 -9.67
CA ALA A 137 0.71 0.58 -10.44
C ALA A 137 0.84 -0.73 -11.26
N ALA A 138 -0.31 -1.31 -11.59
CA ALA A 138 -0.37 -2.43 -12.51
C ALA A 138 0.26 -2.08 -13.86
N HIS A 139 1.06 -2.99 -14.40
CA HIS A 139 1.75 -2.80 -15.67
C HIS A 139 1.72 -4.09 -16.51
N ASP A 140 1.82 -3.92 -17.82
CA ASP A 140 1.79 -5.04 -18.75
C ASP A 140 3.11 -5.81 -18.71
N ASP A 141 3.02 -7.13 -18.63
CA ASP A 141 4.13 -8.05 -18.83
C ASP A 141 4.48 -8.06 -20.33
N ALA A 142 5.56 -7.37 -20.68
CA ALA A 142 6.03 -7.29 -22.06
C ALA A 142 6.37 -8.66 -22.68
N MET A 143 6.64 -9.69 -21.88
CA MET A 143 6.97 -11.02 -22.38
C MET A 143 5.75 -11.91 -22.61
N THR A 144 4.69 -11.75 -21.83
CA THR A 144 3.53 -12.67 -21.88
C THR A 144 2.19 -12.00 -22.15
N GLY A 145 2.13 -10.68 -22.20
CA GLY A 145 0.89 -9.92 -22.38
C GLY A 145 -0.11 -10.08 -21.22
N GLY A 146 0.37 -10.49 -20.03
CA GLY A 146 -0.42 -10.53 -18.80
C GLY A 146 -0.21 -9.25 -17.98
N THR A 147 -0.88 -9.12 -16.84
CA THR A 147 -0.67 -7.99 -15.93
C THR A 147 0.21 -8.39 -14.76
N LEU A 148 1.23 -7.58 -14.47
CA LEU A 148 2.11 -7.68 -13.32
C LEU A 148 1.83 -6.56 -12.33
N ILE A 149 1.91 -6.90 -11.05
CA ILE A 149 1.94 -5.93 -9.96
C ILE A 149 3.07 -6.34 -9.02
N THR A 150 3.91 -5.37 -8.67
CA THR A 150 4.97 -5.55 -7.70
C THR A 150 4.38 -5.46 -6.30
N PHE A 151 4.55 -6.47 -5.45
CA PHE A 151 4.04 -6.48 -4.07
C PHE A 151 5.17 -6.61 -3.04
N ALA A 152 5.01 -5.91 -1.92
CA ALA A 152 5.74 -6.21 -0.69
C ALA A 152 4.97 -7.26 0.13
N LEU A 153 5.66 -8.33 0.50
CA LEU A 153 5.11 -9.55 1.12
C LEU A 153 6.06 -10.08 2.18
N THR A 154 5.57 -10.86 3.14
CA THR A 154 6.47 -11.68 3.96
C THR A 154 7.13 -12.77 3.11
N PRO A 155 8.31 -13.30 3.50
CA PRO A 155 8.98 -14.39 2.79
C PRO A 155 8.09 -15.62 2.57
N ASP A 156 7.28 -15.99 3.58
CA ASP A 156 6.40 -17.16 3.51
C ASP A 156 5.24 -16.95 2.52
N GLU A 157 4.66 -15.75 2.49
CA GLU A 157 3.65 -15.37 1.49
C GLU A 157 4.26 -15.35 0.08
N ALA A 158 5.46 -14.79 -0.08
CA ALA A 158 6.17 -14.75 -1.35
C ALA A 158 6.43 -16.16 -1.90
N ILE A 159 6.89 -17.09 -1.07
CA ILE A 159 7.08 -18.50 -1.45
C ILE A 159 5.75 -19.13 -1.86
N SER A 160 4.68 -18.88 -1.10
CA SER A 160 3.35 -19.40 -1.40
C SER A 160 2.84 -18.91 -2.76
N ILE A 161 3.08 -17.65 -3.09
CA ILE A 161 2.71 -17.05 -4.37
C ILE A 161 3.56 -17.58 -5.53
N ILE A 162 4.87 -17.75 -5.34
CA ILE A 162 5.74 -18.34 -6.37
C ILE A 162 5.23 -19.74 -6.75
N ASN A 163 4.94 -20.58 -5.76
CA ASN A 163 4.41 -21.93 -5.99
C ASN A 163 3.03 -21.91 -6.64
N ALA A 164 2.14 -21.01 -6.19
CA ALA A 164 0.79 -20.92 -6.72
C ALA A 164 0.74 -20.44 -8.17
N GLN A 165 1.66 -19.55 -8.57
CA GLN A 165 1.78 -19.08 -9.96
C GLN A 165 2.16 -20.18 -10.95
N GLU A 166 2.82 -21.26 -10.50
CA GLU A 166 3.07 -22.44 -11.34
C GLU A 166 1.79 -23.28 -11.55
N LEU A 167 0.85 -23.21 -10.62
CA LEU A 167 -0.36 -24.02 -10.59
C LEU A 167 -1.56 -23.33 -11.25
N GLY A 168 -1.60 -22.01 -11.25
CA GLY A 168 -2.71 -21.28 -11.83
C GLY A 168 -2.69 -19.78 -11.59
N PRO A 169 -3.76 -19.08 -11.99
CA PRO A 169 -3.85 -17.63 -11.89
C PRO A 169 -3.96 -17.17 -10.45
N ILE A 170 -3.36 -16.01 -10.15
CA ILE A 170 -3.55 -15.29 -8.89
C ILE A 170 -4.55 -14.15 -9.11
N MET A 171 -5.43 -13.91 -8.15
CA MET A 171 -6.34 -12.77 -8.12
C MET A 171 -5.93 -11.84 -6.99
N ALA A 172 -5.84 -10.55 -7.28
CA ALA A 172 -5.69 -9.50 -6.27
C ALA A 172 -7.07 -8.91 -5.97
N VAL A 173 -7.48 -8.96 -4.71
CA VAL A 173 -8.73 -8.34 -4.25
C VAL A 173 -8.40 -7.32 -3.18
N THR A 174 -9.16 -6.23 -3.12
CA THR A 174 -8.98 -5.22 -2.06
C THR A 174 -9.17 -5.89 -0.70
N ALA A 175 -8.22 -5.71 0.23
CA ALA A 175 -8.32 -6.27 1.57
C ALA A 175 -9.60 -5.77 2.26
N GLN A 176 -10.33 -6.66 2.94
CA GLN A 176 -11.57 -6.37 3.67
C GLN A 176 -11.33 -5.88 5.10
#